data_AF-A0A3M1Y9C5-F1
#
_entry.id   AF-A0A3M1Y9C5-F1
#
_cell.length_a   1.000
_cell.length_b   1.000
_cell.length_c   1.000
_cell.angle_alpha   90.00
_cell.angle_beta   90.00
_cell.angle_gamma   90.00
#
_symmetry.space_group_name_H-M   'P 1'
#
loop_
_entity.id
_entity.type
_entity.pdbx_description
1 polymer ?
#
loop_
_entity_poly.entity_id
_entity_poly.type
_entity_poly.pdbx_seq_one_letter_code
_entity_poly.pdbx_strand_id
1 'polypeptide(L)'
;MRLKRILEKLVTSQAPHIMQPGWDKGKDEITALQFLVRKLADNGVLVLVMKIPASIQAAAEVYVKDTVNLYARLYRILSQSLFPSLSKLDIYYADDRTPPVVVMIGDATPIFSVMAGYIIPYIAIRQATGVINELELIGLMDVVLGELEAGDLPQMVYREVRANAVDVLKSLLRAQVEHVSLTWFDKPILNTKDLISPLKKRQTGMLKPPPPPPPSLPQQQAKIKYDLETLPEDEQPQTPTERMFRTDIQLPRGEKNNSKQGGRKPPVPPLPFKDD
;
A
#
# COMPACT_ATOMS: atom_id res chain seq x y z
N MET A 1 -3.43 19.48 -4.63
CA MET A 1 -3.85 18.13 -5.10
C MET A 1 -4.49 17.31 -3.98
N ARG A 2 -5.39 16.36 -4.29
CA ARG A 2 -6.12 15.51 -3.32
C ARG A 2 -5.18 14.70 -2.40
N LEU A 3 -4.21 14.00 -2.99
CA LEU A 3 -3.27 13.15 -2.25
C LEU A 3 -2.45 13.93 -1.22
N LYS A 4 -1.96 15.13 -1.57
CA LYS A 4 -1.24 16.01 -0.63
C LYS A 4 -2.05 16.27 0.65
N ARG A 5 -3.31 16.66 0.49
CA ARG A 5 -4.21 16.92 1.64
C ARG A 5 -4.45 15.68 2.49
N ILE A 6 -4.56 14.49 1.87
CA ILE A 6 -4.68 13.23 2.60
C ILE A 6 -3.44 12.99 3.45
N LEU A 7 -2.24 13.11 2.85
CA LEU A 7 -0.98 12.89 3.57
C LEU A 7 -0.77 13.91 4.68
N GLU A 8 -1.02 15.21 4.45
CA GLU A 8 -0.91 16.24 5.48
C GLU A 8 -1.85 15.97 6.67
N LYS A 9 -3.08 15.53 6.40
CA LYS A 9 -4.03 15.12 7.45
C LYS A 9 -3.52 13.90 8.22
N LEU A 10 -3.04 12.87 7.53
CA LEU A 10 -2.47 11.67 8.15
C LEU A 10 -1.25 11.99 9.02
N VAL A 11 -0.39 12.87 8.54
CA VAL A 11 0.79 13.32 9.29
C VAL A 11 0.37 14.10 10.53
N THR A 12 -0.60 15.00 10.40
CA THR A 12 -1.12 15.78 11.54
C THR A 12 -1.72 14.87 12.63
N SER A 13 -2.41 13.80 12.25
CA SER A 13 -3.04 12.90 13.21
C SER A 13 -2.10 11.85 13.81
N GLN A 14 -1.18 11.28 13.01
CA GLN A 14 -0.36 10.14 13.42
C GLN A 14 1.07 10.52 13.82
N ALA A 15 1.66 11.53 13.17
CA ALA A 15 3.07 11.88 13.35
C ALA A 15 3.32 13.39 13.13
N PRO A 16 2.72 14.27 13.96
CA PRO A 16 2.72 15.72 13.73
C PRO A 16 4.13 16.32 13.71
N HIS A 17 5.10 15.66 14.34
CA HIS A 17 6.51 16.07 14.37
C HIS A 17 7.20 16.04 12.99
N ILE A 18 6.62 15.38 11.97
CA ILE A 18 7.17 15.36 10.60
C ILE A 18 7.00 16.72 9.90
N MET A 19 5.91 17.45 10.16
CA MET A 19 5.57 18.72 9.50
C MET A 19 6.06 19.94 10.29
N GLN A 20 7.37 20.01 10.55
CA GLN A 20 7.96 21.22 11.16
C GLN A 20 7.89 22.43 10.21
N PRO A 21 7.88 23.68 10.72
CA PRO A 21 7.82 24.87 9.87
C PRO A 21 8.88 24.85 8.76
N GLY A 22 8.43 24.86 7.50
CA GLY A 22 9.30 24.83 6.33
C GLY A 22 9.72 23.44 5.84
N TRP A 23 9.09 22.36 6.30
CA TRP A 23 9.35 20.98 5.85
C TRP A 23 9.27 20.78 4.32
N ASP A 24 8.47 21.61 3.64
CA ASP A 24 8.23 21.60 2.19
C ASP A 24 9.02 22.68 1.43
N LYS A 25 9.74 23.59 2.11
CA LYS A 25 10.47 24.68 1.47
C LYS A 25 11.53 24.12 0.51
N GLY A 26 11.45 24.55 -0.76
CA GLY A 26 12.44 24.21 -1.78
C GLY A 26 12.30 22.82 -2.41
N LYS A 27 11.28 22.03 -2.03
CA LYS A 27 10.97 20.75 -2.68
C LYS A 27 9.91 20.96 -3.75
N ASP A 28 10.03 20.26 -4.88
CA ASP A 28 8.90 20.10 -5.78
C ASP A 28 7.81 19.25 -5.12
N GLU A 29 6.58 19.35 -5.64
CA GLU A 29 5.42 18.70 -5.03
C GLU A 29 5.57 17.18 -4.95
N ILE A 30 6.16 16.54 -5.95
CA ILE A 30 6.34 15.08 -5.97
C ILE A 30 7.34 14.67 -4.90
N THR A 31 8.50 15.32 -4.83
CA THR A 31 9.50 15.06 -3.78
C THR A 31 8.93 15.28 -2.37
N ALA A 32 8.09 16.31 -2.19
CA ALA A 32 7.42 16.56 -0.91
C ALA A 32 6.45 15.41 -0.54
N LEU A 33 5.65 14.91 -1.48
CA LEU A 33 4.77 13.77 -1.26
C LEU A 33 5.55 12.49 -0.92
N GLN A 34 6.62 12.20 -1.67
CA GLN A 34 7.48 11.04 -1.44
C GLN A 34 8.12 11.08 -0.05
N PHE A 35 8.58 12.27 0.36
CA PHE A 35 9.09 12.50 1.71
C PHE A 35 8.03 12.19 2.78
N LEU A 36 6.80 12.71 2.63
CA LEU A 36 5.72 12.45 3.60
C LEU A 36 5.36 10.97 3.68
N VAL A 37 5.17 10.29 2.54
CA VAL A 37 4.82 8.86 2.53
C VAL A 37 5.92 8.04 3.20
N ARG A 38 7.19 8.36 2.91
CA ARG A 38 8.29 7.66 3.57
C ARG A 38 8.29 7.89 5.08
N LYS A 39 8.13 9.13 5.52
CA LYS A 39 8.13 9.46 6.95
C LYS A 39 6.93 8.90 7.69
N LEU A 40 5.77 8.78 7.04
CA LEU A 40 4.62 8.04 7.56
C LEU A 40 4.94 6.56 7.76
N ALA A 41 5.62 5.91 6.80
CA ALA A 41 6.01 4.51 6.92
C ALA A 41 6.99 4.28 8.09
N ASP A 42 7.94 5.20 8.29
CA ASP A 42 8.85 5.23 9.44
C ASP A 42 8.13 5.47 10.79
N ASN A 43 6.83 5.80 10.76
CA ASN A 43 5.96 6.01 11.93
C ASN A 43 4.79 5.02 11.98
N GLY A 44 4.89 3.87 11.31
CA GLY A 44 3.87 2.82 11.40
C GLY A 44 2.62 3.09 10.54
N VAL A 45 2.73 3.95 9.52
CA VAL A 45 1.63 4.24 8.58
C VAL A 45 2.07 3.98 7.14
N LEU A 46 1.51 2.96 6.51
CA LEU A 46 1.72 2.64 5.10
C LEU A 46 0.59 3.21 4.25
N VAL A 47 0.94 3.95 3.19
CA VAL A 47 -0.05 4.52 2.26
C VAL A 47 0.07 3.82 0.90
N LEU A 48 -1.04 3.25 0.44
CA LEU A 48 -1.14 2.57 -0.85
C LEU A 48 -2.01 3.40 -1.80
N VAL A 49 -1.47 3.75 -2.97
CA VAL A 49 -2.24 4.35 -4.07
C VAL A 49 -2.39 3.35 -5.19
N MET A 50 -3.65 3.12 -5.59
CA MET A 50 -4.01 2.06 -6.52
C MET A 50 -4.62 2.63 -7.79
N LYS A 51 -4.10 2.23 -8.94
CA LYS A 51 -4.63 2.56 -10.25
C LYS A 51 -5.50 1.41 -10.74
N ILE A 52 -6.75 1.71 -11.06
CA ILE A 52 -7.74 0.75 -11.53
C ILE A 52 -7.78 0.82 -13.06
N PRO A 53 -7.46 -0.27 -13.78
CA PRO A 53 -7.70 -0.36 -15.21
C PRO A 53 -9.19 -0.20 -15.56
N ALA A 54 -9.50 0.47 -16.67
CA ALA A 54 -10.88 0.68 -17.11
C ALA A 54 -11.65 -0.64 -17.31
N SER A 55 -10.95 -1.72 -17.68
CA SER A 55 -11.52 -3.06 -17.89
C SER A 55 -12.13 -3.68 -16.63
N ILE A 56 -11.70 -3.27 -15.43
CA ILE A 56 -12.16 -3.86 -14.16
C ILE A 56 -12.93 -2.86 -13.28
N GLN A 57 -13.28 -1.69 -13.82
CA GLN A 57 -13.86 -0.59 -13.01
C GLN A 57 -15.16 -1.00 -12.28
N ALA A 58 -15.99 -1.86 -12.88
CA ALA A 58 -17.21 -2.36 -12.27
C ALA A 58 -16.97 -3.26 -11.03
N ALA A 59 -15.82 -3.92 -10.95
CA ALA A 59 -15.42 -4.80 -9.85
C ALA A 59 -14.23 -4.23 -9.06
N ALA A 60 -13.99 -2.91 -9.18
CA ALA A 60 -12.81 -2.26 -8.63
C ALA A 60 -12.65 -2.48 -7.12
N GLU A 61 -13.73 -2.36 -6.36
CA GLU A 61 -13.71 -2.52 -4.91
C GLU A 61 -13.22 -3.91 -4.49
N VAL A 62 -13.67 -4.96 -5.20
CA VAL A 62 -13.26 -6.35 -4.93
C VAL A 62 -11.77 -6.52 -5.16
N TYR A 63 -11.26 -6.09 -6.33
CA TYR A 63 -9.84 -6.24 -6.65
C TYR A 63 -8.94 -5.39 -5.76
N VAL A 64 -9.39 -4.19 -5.38
CA VAL A 64 -8.68 -3.33 -4.43
C VAL A 64 -8.62 -4.01 -3.07
N LYS A 65 -9.74 -4.52 -2.55
CA LYS A 65 -9.80 -5.25 -1.28
C LYS A 65 -8.90 -6.48 -1.28
N ASP A 66 -8.91 -7.27 -2.36
CA ASP A 66 -8.04 -8.44 -2.50
C ASP A 66 -6.55 -8.05 -2.48
N THR A 67 -6.20 -6.98 -3.19
CA THR A 67 -4.82 -6.45 -3.19
C THR A 67 -4.40 -5.97 -1.80
N VAL A 68 -5.27 -5.25 -1.09
CA VAL A 68 -5.03 -4.82 0.29
C VAL A 68 -4.87 -6.01 1.23
N ASN A 69 -5.69 -7.05 1.09
CA ASN A 69 -5.59 -8.27 1.88
C ASN A 69 -4.25 -8.98 1.69
N LEU A 70 -3.66 -8.91 0.50
CA LEU A 70 -2.31 -9.45 0.24
C LEU A 70 -1.23 -8.68 1.01
N TYR A 71 -1.28 -7.34 1.00
CA TYR A 71 -0.35 -6.53 1.82
C TYR A 71 -0.55 -6.79 3.32
N ALA A 72 -1.80 -6.91 3.77
CA ALA A 72 -2.12 -7.26 5.16
C ALA A 72 -1.60 -8.66 5.54
N ARG A 73 -1.71 -9.63 4.63
CA ARG A 73 -1.16 -10.97 4.81
C ARG A 73 0.36 -10.95 4.91
N LEU A 74 1.02 -10.17 4.05
CA LEU A 74 2.48 -10.01 4.11
C LEU A 74 2.93 -9.41 5.45
N TYR A 75 2.27 -8.33 5.89
CA TYR A 75 2.52 -7.73 7.19
C TYR A 75 2.33 -8.76 8.33
N ARG A 76 1.27 -9.56 8.29
CA ARG A 76 1.00 -10.59 9.32
C ARG A 76 2.06 -11.69 9.34
N ILE A 77 2.50 -12.18 8.17
CA ILE A 77 3.57 -13.18 8.10
C ILE A 77 4.83 -12.64 8.78
N LEU A 78 5.24 -11.42 8.45
CA LEU A 78 6.44 -10.80 9.00
C LEU A 78 6.29 -10.48 10.49
N SER A 79 5.18 -9.87 10.91
CA SER A 79 4.94 -9.50 12.31
C SER A 79 4.80 -10.72 13.22
N GLN A 80 4.11 -11.78 12.81
CA GLN A 80 3.95 -12.97 13.64
C GLN A 80 5.28 -13.70 13.90
N SER A 81 6.18 -13.69 12.92
CA SER A 81 7.46 -14.37 13.05
C SER A 81 8.54 -13.52 13.72
N LEU A 82 8.55 -12.20 13.50
CA LEU A 82 9.63 -11.32 13.97
C LEU A 82 9.22 -10.46 15.17
N PHE A 83 7.95 -10.05 15.25
CA PHE A 83 7.44 -9.13 16.25
C PHE A 83 6.12 -9.63 16.83
N PRO A 84 6.09 -10.81 17.49
CA PRO A 84 4.83 -11.46 17.89
C PRO A 84 3.96 -10.61 18.83
N SER A 85 4.56 -9.68 19.58
CA SER A 85 3.86 -8.70 20.42
C SER A 85 3.22 -7.54 19.64
N LEU A 86 3.63 -7.29 18.39
CA LEU A 86 3.24 -6.16 17.55
C LEU A 86 2.42 -6.63 16.34
N SER A 87 1.25 -7.22 16.60
CA SER A 87 0.42 -7.85 15.56
C SER A 87 -0.80 -7.02 15.14
N LYS A 88 -1.04 -5.85 15.77
CA LYS A 88 -2.17 -5.01 15.38
C LYS A 88 -1.94 -4.42 13.99
N LEU A 89 -3.04 -4.36 13.25
CA LEU A 89 -3.10 -3.82 11.89
C LEU A 89 -4.51 -3.30 11.63
N ASP A 90 -4.62 -1.99 11.49
CA ASP A 90 -5.84 -1.29 11.11
C ASP A 90 -5.74 -0.84 9.65
N ILE A 91 -6.83 -0.95 8.90
CA ILE A 91 -6.84 -0.61 7.48
C ILE A 91 -8.15 0.07 7.12
N TYR A 92 -8.04 1.22 6.45
CA TYR A 92 -9.18 2.00 5.99
C TYR A 92 -8.88 2.72 4.68
N TYR A 93 -9.94 3.11 3.98
CA TYR A 93 -9.85 4.02 2.84
C TYR A 93 -9.70 5.47 3.33
N ALA A 94 -8.82 6.24 2.71
CA ALA A 94 -8.65 7.65 3.07
C ALA A 94 -9.87 8.51 2.67
N ASP A 95 -10.56 8.13 1.60
CA ASP A 95 -11.79 8.71 1.06
C ASP A 95 -12.39 7.81 -0.04
N ASP A 96 -13.64 8.08 -0.43
CA ASP A 96 -14.40 7.27 -1.41
C ASP A 96 -14.13 7.66 -2.88
N ARG A 97 -12.93 8.14 -3.19
CA ARG A 97 -12.58 8.73 -4.51
C ARG A 97 -11.58 7.86 -5.29
N THR A 98 -11.62 7.97 -6.61
CA THR A 98 -10.68 7.30 -7.53
C THR A 98 -9.50 8.24 -7.90
N PRO A 99 -8.24 7.76 -7.94
CA PRO A 99 -7.76 6.43 -7.53
C PRO A 99 -7.93 6.18 -6.03
N PRO A 100 -8.21 4.95 -5.58
CA PRO A 100 -8.27 4.61 -4.17
C PRO A 100 -6.94 4.89 -3.47
N VAL A 101 -7.05 5.47 -2.28
CA VAL A 101 -5.94 5.66 -1.35
C VAL A 101 -6.27 4.87 -0.10
N VAL A 102 -5.49 3.82 0.17
CA VAL A 102 -5.67 2.95 1.33
C VAL A 102 -4.58 3.25 2.33
N VAL A 103 -4.95 3.34 3.60
CA VAL A 103 -4.03 3.58 4.71
C VAL A 103 -4.02 2.34 5.59
N MET A 104 -2.83 1.85 5.89
CA MET A 104 -2.60 0.76 6.83
C MET A 104 -1.80 1.30 8.02
N ILE A 105 -2.28 1.06 9.24
CA ILE A 105 -1.61 1.45 10.48
C ILE A 105 -1.28 0.19 11.26
N GLY A 106 -0.06 0.06 11.75
CA GLY A 106 0.42 -1.17 12.37
C GLY A 106 1.50 -0.90 13.40
N ASP A 107 1.50 -1.71 14.45
CA ASP A 107 2.42 -1.58 15.59
C ASP A 107 3.88 -1.89 15.20
N ALA A 108 4.10 -2.79 14.23
CA ALA A 108 5.43 -3.19 13.79
C ALA A 108 5.97 -2.22 12.73
N THR A 109 6.32 -1.01 13.15
CA THR A 109 6.86 0.06 12.30
C THR A 109 8.01 -0.37 11.37
N PRO A 110 9.00 -1.18 11.78
CA PRO A 110 10.07 -1.61 10.89
C PRO A 110 9.56 -2.33 9.63
N ILE A 111 8.46 -3.10 9.75
CA ILE A 111 7.85 -3.79 8.61
C ILE A 111 7.34 -2.80 7.57
N PHE A 112 6.67 -1.73 7.99
CA PHE A 112 6.18 -0.73 7.04
C PHE A 112 7.29 0.09 6.42
N SER A 113 8.36 0.39 7.17
CA SER A 113 9.55 1.04 6.62
C SER A 113 10.16 0.19 5.49
N VAL A 114 10.35 -1.13 5.70
CA VAL A 114 10.87 -2.01 4.62
C VAL A 114 9.86 -2.24 3.50
N MET A 115 8.56 -2.29 3.79
CA MET A 115 7.53 -2.40 2.74
C MET A 115 7.54 -1.18 1.82
N ALA A 116 7.64 0.02 2.41
CA ALA A 116 7.73 1.27 1.67
C ALA A 116 9.06 1.41 0.90
N GLY A 117 10.17 0.96 1.49
CA GLY A 117 11.51 1.07 0.93
C GLY A 117 11.90 0.00 -0.08
N TYR A 118 11.24 -1.16 -0.10
CA TYR A 118 11.64 -2.27 -0.97
C TYR A 118 10.47 -2.91 -1.70
N ILE A 119 9.41 -3.28 -0.99
CA ILE A 119 8.34 -4.10 -1.57
C ILE A 119 7.45 -3.29 -2.52
N ILE A 120 6.92 -2.16 -2.06
CA ILE A 120 6.07 -1.26 -2.84
C ILE A 120 6.72 -0.83 -4.16
N PRO A 121 7.94 -0.25 -4.16
CA PRO A 121 8.59 0.16 -5.40
C PRO A 121 8.87 -1.04 -6.32
N TYR A 122 9.22 -2.20 -5.77
CA TYR A 122 9.41 -3.42 -6.56
C TYR A 122 8.12 -3.88 -7.25
N ILE A 123 7.02 -3.98 -6.52
CA ILE A 123 5.72 -4.41 -7.06
C ILE A 123 5.27 -3.44 -8.17
N ALA A 124 5.35 -2.13 -7.93
CA ALA A 124 4.94 -1.12 -8.92
C ALA A 124 5.74 -1.22 -10.23
N ILE A 125 7.06 -1.43 -10.15
CA ILE A 125 7.93 -1.57 -11.34
C ILE A 125 7.64 -2.88 -12.06
N ARG A 126 7.52 -4.00 -11.33
CA ARG A 126 7.37 -5.32 -11.94
C ARG A 126 5.98 -5.57 -12.51
N GLN A 127 4.92 -5.08 -11.88
CA GLN A 127 3.56 -5.12 -12.44
C GLN A 127 3.52 -4.46 -13.82
N ALA A 128 4.22 -3.34 -14.02
CA ALA A 128 4.28 -2.67 -15.32
C ALA A 128 4.95 -3.49 -16.44
N THR A 129 5.80 -4.47 -16.06
CA THR A 129 6.48 -5.37 -17.01
C THR A 129 5.75 -6.69 -17.22
N GLY A 130 4.94 -7.13 -16.25
CA GLY A 130 4.23 -8.42 -16.27
C GLY A 130 5.12 -9.66 -16.11
N VAL A 131 6.44 -9.48 -15.92
CA VAL A 131 7.40 -10.59 -15.76
C VAL A 131 7.60 -10.88 -14.29
N ILE A 132 7.35 -12.13 -13.89
CA ILE A 132 7.56 -12.62 -12.52
C ILE A 132 8.79 -13.53 -12.53
N ASN A 133 9.86 -13.11 -11.85
CA ASN A 133 11.07 -13.90 -11.66
C ASN A 133 11.19 -14.34 -10.21
N GLU A 134 11.10 -15.64 -9.96
CA GLU A 134 11.11 -16.19 -8.60
C GLU A 134 12.45 -15.97 -7.88
N LEU A 135 13.57 -16.04 -8.59
CA LEU A 135 14.89 -15.81 -7.99
C LEU A 135 15.03 -14.38 -7.46
N GLU A 136 14.47 -13.41 -8.18
CA GLU A 136 14.45 -12.02 -7.71
C GLU A 136 13.56 -11.82 -6.50
N LEU A 137 12.42 -12.52 -6.43
CA LEU A 137 11.54 -12.46 -5.26
C LEU A 137 12.22 -13.05 -4.02
N ILE A 138 12.95 -14.15 -4.19
CA ILE A 138 13.76 -14.75 -3.11
C ILE A 138 14.83 -13.75 -2.66
N GLY A 139 15.58 -13.17 -3.60
CA GLY A 139 16.61 -12.17 -3.28
C GLY A 139 16.06 -10.92 -2.61
N LEU A 140 14.92 -10.39 -3.07
CA LEU A 140 14.20 -9.29 -2.43
C LEU A 140 13.82 -9.64 -0.99
N MET A 141 13.27 -10.83 -0.76
CA MET A 141 12.88 -11.25 0.58
C MET A 141 14.08 -11.50 1.50
N ASP A 142 15.20 -11.99 0.98
CA ASP A 142 16.43 -12.11 1.77
C ASP A 142 16.96 -10.71 2.19
N VAL A 143 16.88 -9.70 1.32
CA VAL A 143 17.20 -8.32 1.70
C VAL A 143 16.21 -7.80 2.76
N VAL A 144 14.91 -7.96 2.55
CA VAL A 144 13.89 -7.50 3.51
C VAL A 144 14.07 -8.15 4.89
N LEU A 145 14.32 -9.46 4.94
CA LEU A 145 14.57 -10.18 6.19
C LEU A 145 15.90 -9.75 6.83
N GLY A 146 16.92 -9.44 6.04
CA GLY A 146 18.16 -8.85 6.52
C GLY A 146 17.97 -7.47 7.16
N GLU A 147 17.18 -6.59 6.53
CA GLU A 147 16.87 -5.25 7.08
C GLU A 147 15.99 -5.32 8.34
N LEU A 148 15.20 -6.38 8.49
CA LEU A 148 14.42 -6.66 9.70
C LEU A 148 15.22 -7.44 10.76
N GLU A 149 16.53 -7.60 10.57
CA GLU A 149 17.44 -8.31 11.49
C GLU A 149 16.96 -9.74 11.83
N ALA A 150 16.32 -10.42 10.86
CA ALA A 150 15.76 -11.77 11.03
C ALA A 150 16.82 -12.89 11.16
N GLY A 151 18.09 -12.55 11.37
CA GLY A 151 19.21 -13.50 11.43
C GLY A 151 19.14 -14.47 12.61
N ASP A 152 18.44 -14.09 13.67
CA ASP A 152 18.27 -14.91 14.88
C ASP A 152 17.14 -15.96 14.75
N LEU A 153 16.36 -15.91 13.66
CA LEU A 153 15.30 -16.91 13.45
C LEU A 153 15.90 -18.30 13.20
N PRO A 154 15.28 -19.37 13.74
CA PRO A 154 15.65 -20.73 13.36
C PRO A 154 15.60 -20.92 11.84
N GLN A 155 16.61 -21.56 11.28
CA GLN A 155 16.78 -21.71 9.83
C GLN A 155 15.52 -22.23 9.10
N MET A 156 14.77 -23.12 9.75
CA MET A 156 13.52 -23.66 9.22
C MET A 156 12.42 -22.59 9.16
N VAL A 157 12.25 -21.82 10.24
CA VAL A 157 11.28 -20.71 10.32
C VAL A 157 11.64 -19.62 9.31
N TYR A 158 12.93 -19.26 9.21
CA TYR A 158 13.40 -18.29 8.21
C TYR A 158 13.00 -18.70 6.79
N ARG A 159 13.24 -19.97 6.42
CA ARG A 159 12.89 -20.50 5.08
C ARG A 159 11.38 -20.49 4.84
N GLU A 160 10.60 -20.85 5.84
CA GLU A 160 9.14 -20.85 5.76
C GLU A 160 8.57 -19.43 5.59
N VAL A 161 9.00 -18.48 6.42
CA VAL A 161 8.62 -17.06 6.32
C VAL A 161 8.94 -16.52 4.95
N ARG A 162 10.15 -16.79 4.45
CA ARG A 162 10.59 -16.38 3.12
C ARG A 162 9.70 -16.98 2.02
N ALA A 163 9.45 -18.28 2.05
CA ALA A 163 8.62 -18.95 1.04
C ALA A 163 7.19 -18.39 1.03
N ASN A 164 6.57 -18.25 2.20
CA ASN A 164 5.23 -17.70 2.36
C ASN A 164 5.14 -16.25 1.87
N ALA A 165 6.14 -15.43 2.19
CA ALA A 165 6.21 -14.04 1.74
C ALA A 165 6.39 -13.96 0.21
N VAL A 166 7.27 -14.77 -0.38
CA VAL A 166 7.48 -14.85 -1.84
C VAL A 166 6.17 -15.21 -2.55
N ASP A 167 5.39 -16.15 -2.03
CA ASP A 167 4.10 -16.51 -2.64
C ASP A 167 3.08 -15.37 -2.57
N VAL A 168 3.06 -14.59 -1.49
CA VAL A 168 2.25 -13.36 -1.41
C VAL A 168 2.71 -12.32 -2.43
N LEU A 169 4.02 -12.14 -2.61
CA LEU A 169 4.55 -11.23 -3.62
C LEU A 169 4.19 -11.67 -5.05
N LYS A 170 4.22 -12.98 -5.36
CA LYS A 170 3.74 -13.52 -6.64
C LYS A 170 2.27 -13.16 -6.86
N SER A 171 1.43 -13.27 -5.83
CA SER A 171 0.02 -12.88 -5.92
C SER A 171 -0.17 -11.37 -6.11
N LEU A 172 0.63 -10.54 -5.44
CA LEU A 172 0.62 -9.07 -5.64
C LEU A 172 1.00 -8.71 -7.08
N LEU A 173 2.02 -9.35 -7.65
CA LEU A 173 2.42 -9.13 -9.05
C LEU A 173 1.36 -9.56 -10.07
N ARG A 174 0.48 -10.51 -9.71
CA ARG A 174 -0.63 -10.99 -10.54
C ARG A 174 -1.94 -10.22 -10.29
N ALA A 175 -1.95 -9.29 -9.33
CA ALA A 175 -3.15 -8.52 -9.00
C ALA A 175 -3.58 -7.67 -10.20
N GLN A 176 -4.89 -7.52 -10.38
CA GLN A 176 -5.48 -6.74 -11.48
C GLN A 176 -5.35 -5.23 -11.27
N VAL A 177 -5.02 -4.81 -10.05
CA VAL A 177 -4.84 -3.41 -9.66
C VAL A 177 -3.36 -3.06 -9.74
N GLU A 178 -3.05 -1.98 -10.45
CA GLU A 178 -1.68 -1.48 -10.58
C GLU A 178 -1.34 -0.59 -9.38
N HIS A 179 -0.19 -0.82 -8.76
CA HIS A 179 0.28 0.04 -7.69
C HIS A 179 1.00 1.27 -8.24
N VAL A 180 0.66 2.45 -7.73
CA VAL A 180 1.39 3.69 -8.00
C VAL A 180 2.39 3.89 -6.86
N SER A 181 3.68 3.65 -7.14
CA SER A 181 4.72 3.87 -6.14
C SER A 181 4.86 5.35 -5.83
N LEU A 182 4.73 5.69 -4.55
CA LEU A 182 5.05 7.00 -4.00
C LEU A 182 6.39 7.00 -3.25
N THR A 183 7.13 5.91 -3.31
CA THR A 183 8.42 5.74 -2.65
C THR A 183 9.46 5.18 -3.62
N TRP A 184 10.73 5.30 -3.21
CA TRP A 184 11.88 4.78 -3.95
C TRP A 184 12.54 3.65 -3.17
N PHE A 185 13.44 2.93 -3.83
CA PHE A 185 14.26 1.94 -3.17
C PHE A 185 15.22 2.58 -2.18
N ASP A 186 15.26 2.06 -0.95
CA ASP A 186 16.25 2.49 0.05
C ASP A 186 17.67 2.05 -0.33
N LYS A 187 17.80 0.85 -0.89
CA LYS A 187 19.05 0.30 -1.43
C LYS A 187 18.84 -0.30 -2.82
N PRO A 188 19.83 -0.24 -3.71
CA PRO A 188 19.73 -0.87 -5.03
C PRO A 188 19.76 -2.40 -4.86
N ILE A 189 18.60 -3.03 -4.90
CA ILE A 189 18.44 -4.49 -4.78
C ILE A 189 18.54 -5.23 -6.12
N LEU A 190 18.45 -4.51 -7.23
CA LEU A 190 18.44 -5.06 -8.59
C LEU A 190 19.37 -4.22 -9.46
N ASN A 191 19.93 -4.82 -10.51
CA ASN A 191 20.62 -4.07 -11.56
C ASN A 191 19.61 -3.12 -12.22
N THR A 192 19.52 -1.89 -11.69
CA THR A 192 18.48 -0.91 -12.03
C THR A 192 18.47 -0.54 -13.52
N LYS A 193 19.59 -0.80 -14.21
CA LYS A 193 19.73 -0.62 -15.67
C LYS A 193 18.74 -1.46 -16.48
N ASP A 194 18.40 -2.67 -16.01
CA ASP A 194 17.45 -3.55 -16.71
C ASP A 194 15.98 -3.19 -16.39
N LEU A 195 15.73 -2.59 -15.23
CA LEU A 195 14.39 -2.20 -14.76
C LEU A 195 13.88 -0.86 -15.32
N ILE A 196 14.78 0.08 -15.60
CA ILE A 196 14.41 1.44 -16.07
C ILE A 196 14.28 1.50 -17.61
N SER A 197 14.82 0.51 -18.32
CA SER A 197 14.78 0.43 -19.79
C SER A 197 13.37 0.42 -20.43
N PRO A 198 12.30 -0.15 -19.83
CA PRO A 198 10.95 -0.07 -20.40
C PRO A 198 10.23 1.27 -20.15
N LEU A 199 10.59 2.04 -19.11
CA LEU A 199 9.94 3.34 -18.82
C LEU A 199 10.35 4.43 -19.83
N LYS A 200 11.61 4.42 -20.30
CA LYS A 200 12.05 5.35 -21.36
C LYS A 200 11.47 5.01 -22.74
N LYS A 201 11.22 3.74 -23.04
CA LYS A 201 10.68 3.33 -24.35
C LYS A 201 9.21 3.72 -24.58
N ARG A 202 8.45 4.05 -23.53
CA ARG A 202 7.11 4.65 -23.69
C ARG A 202 7.13 6.15 -24.03
N GLN A 203 8.25 6.84 -23.85
CA GLN A 203 8.41 8.25 -24.22
C GLN A 203 9.15 8.46 -25.55
N THR A 204 9.85 7.43 -26.06
CA THR A 204 10.48 7.46 -27.39
C THR A 204 9.76 6.55 -28.38
N GLY A 205 8.43 6.60 -28.40
CA GLY A 205 7.73 6.33 -29.64
C GLY A 205 8.14 7.43 -30.60
N MET A 206 8.96 7.12 -31.60
CA MET A 206 9.26 8.02 -32.70
C MET A 206 7.94 8.55 -33.22
N LEU A 207 7.67 9.83 -32.96
CA LEU A 207 6.62 10.58 -33.61
C LEU A 207 6.90 10.46 -35.11
N LYS A 208 6.13 9.63 -35.82
CA LYS A 208 5.97 9.84 -37.25
C LYS A 208 5.58 11.31 -37.43
N PRO A 209 6.26 12.07 -38.31
CA PRO A 209 5.86 13.44 -38.58
C PRO A 209 4.36 13.45 -38.93
N PRO A 210 3.57 14.38 -38.37
CA PRO A 210 2.16 14.45 -38.66
C PRO A 210 1.95 14.60 -40.17
N PRO A 211 0.95 13.93 -40.76
CA PRO A 211 0.61 14.15 -42.16
C PRO A 211 0.26 15.63 -42.37
N PRO A 212 0.57 16.19 -43.55
CA PRO A 212 0.29 17.59 -43.85
C PRO A 212 -1.22 17.86 -43.70
N PRO A 213 -1.60 19.01 -43.12
CA PRO A 213 -3.00 19.35 -42.90
C PRO A 213 -3.75 19.45 -44.24
N PRO A 214 -4.98 18.94 -44.34
CA PRO A 214 -5.80 19.11 -45.53
C PRO A 214 -6.16 20.60 -45.74
N PRO A 215 -6.36 21.02 -47.01
CA PRO A 215 -6.73 22.39 -47.34
C PRO A 215 -8.05 22.77 -46.66
N SER A 216 -8.02 23.92 -45.98
CA SER A 216 -9.08 24.48 -45.16
C SER A 216 -10.37 24.73 -45.93
N LEU A 217 -11.47 24.17 -45.43
CA LEU A 217 -12.85 24.52 -45.78
C LEU A 217 -13.30 25.79 -45.01
N PRO A 218 -14.24 26.58 -45.57
CA PRO A 218 -14.59 27.90 -45.06
C PRO A 218 -15.19 27.86 -43.65
N GLN A 219 -14.64 28.72 -42.78
CA GLN A 219 -15.05 28.92 -41.39
C GLN A 219 -16.48 29.46 -41.31
N GLN A 220 -17.42 28.64 -40.84
CA GLN A 220 -18.67 29.14 -40.25
C GLN A 220 -18.43 29.47 -38.78
N GLN A 221 -18.45 30.77 -38.47
CA GLN A 221 -18.38 31.30 -37.12
C GLN A 221 -19.69 31.02 -36.37
N ALA A 222 -19.73 29.96 -35.58
CA ALA A 222 -20.72 29.85 -34.51
C ALA A 222 -20.15 30.50 -33.25
N LYS A 223 -20.60 31.72 -32.94
CA LYS A 223 -20.40 32.38 -31.65
C LYS A 223 -21.12 31.56 -30.56
N ILE A 224 -20.37 30.77 -29.79
CA ILE A 224 -20.84 30.29 -28.49
C ILE A 224 -20.33 31.28 -27.44
N LYS A 225 -21.25 32.09 -26.95
CA LYS A 225 -21.07 33.02 -25.84
C LYS A 225 -21.13 32.16 -24.56
N TYR A 226 -20.01 31.98 -23.87
CA TYR A 226 -20.03 31.45 -22.51
C TYR A 226 -20.07 32.65 -21.56
N ASP A 227 -21.25 32.88 -20.96
CA ASP A 227 -21.37 33.66 -19.73
C ASP A 227 -20.70 32.83 -18.63
N LEU A 228 -19.57 33.31 -18.10
CA LEU A 228 -19.06 32.87 -16.81
C LEU A 228 -19.91 33.55 -15.72
N GLU A 229 -21.06 32.95 -15.44
CA GLU A 229 -21.69 33.18 -14.14
C GLU A 229 -20.83 32.50 -13.07
N THR A 230 -20.38 33.32 -12.13
CA THR A 230 -19.74 32.97 -10.87
C THR A 230 -20.44 31.81 -10.19
N LEU A 231 -19.73 30.68 -10.08
CA LEU A 231 -20.11 29.58 -9.18
C LEU A 231 -20.13 30.11 -7.74
N PRO A 232 -21.19 29.86 -6.95
CA PRO A 232 -21.21 30.20 -5.54
C PRO A 232 -20.10 29.43 -4.81
N GLU A 233 -19.42 30.11 -3.89
CA GLU A 233 -18.44 29.52 -2.98
C GLU A 233 -19.14 28.44 -2.15
N ASP A 234 -18.76 27.18 -2.33
CA ASP A 234 -19.23 26.09 -1.47
C ASP A 234 -18.82 26.36 -0.03
N GLU A 235 -19.82 26.50 0.85
CA GLU A 235 -19.67 26.52 2.30
C GLU A 235 -18.81 25.32 2.73
N GLN A 236 -17.70 25.61 3.41
CA GLN A 236 -16.86 24.57 3.99
C GLN A 236 -17.65 23.78 5.04
N PRO A 237 -17.86 22.46 4.89
CA PRO A 237 -18.39 21.67 5.99
C PRO A 237 -17.30 21.54 7.06
N GLN A 238 -17.40 22.35 8.11
CA GLN A 238 -16.75 22.08 9.39
C GLN A 238 -17.36 20.80 9.98
N THR A 239 -16.75 19.66 9.69
CA THR A 239 -17.06 18.42 10.40
C THR A 239 -15.85 17.96 11.19
N PRO A 240 -16.05 17.45 12.43
CA PRO A 240 -14.96 16.96 13.28
C PRO A 240 -14.11 15.91 12.56
N THR A 241 -12.80 16.10 12.60
CA THR A 241 -11.74 15.34 11.91
C THR A 241 -11.85 13.82 12.05
N GLU A 242 -12.46 13.32 13.12
CA GLU A 242 -12.61 11.88 13.40
C GLU A 242 -13.62 11.16 12.48
N ARG A 243 -14.50 11.87 11.76
CA ARG A 243 -15.58 11.24 10.96
C ARG A 243 -15.31 11.11 9.46
N MET A 244 -14.10 11.41 9.00
CA MET A 244 -13.74 11.38 7.57
C MET A 244 -13.03 10.11 7.09
N PHE A 245 -12.52 9.26 7.98
CA PHE A 245 -12.02 7.93 7.62
C PHE A 245 -13.21 6.97 7.67
N ARG A 246 -13.86 6.80 6.53
CA ARG A 246 -15.10 6.03 6.42
C ARG A 246 -14.76 4.73 5.71
N THR A 247 -15.07 3.63 6.39
CA THR A 247 -14.97 2.23 5.93
C THR A 247 -13.68 1.55 6.37
N ASP A 248 -13.77 0.89 7.54
CA ASP A 248 -12.85 -0.16 7.93
C ASP A 248 -12.91 -1.28 6.88
N ILE A 249 -11.76 -1.67 6.35
CA ILE A 249 -11.66 -2.85 5.50
C ILE A 249 -11.70 -4.05 6.43
N GLN A 250 -12.87 -4.72 6.50
CA GLN A 250 -12.99 -5.97 7.25
C GLN A 250 -12.07 -7.01 6.62
N LEU A 251 -10.92 -7.23 7.26
CA LEU A 251 -10.00 -8.30 6.95
C LEU A 251 -10.69 -9.63 7.28
N PRO A 252 -10.53 -10.68 6.44
CA PRO A 252 -10.94 -12.01 6.83
C PRO A 252 -10.22 -12.36 8.14
N ARG A 253 -10.98 -12.44 9.24
CA ARG A 253 -10.48 -13.01 10.49
C ARG A 253 -10.13 -14.44 10.16
N GLY A 254 -8.83 -14.78 10.22
CA GLY A 254 -8.37 -16.15 10.02
C GLY A 254 -9.29 -17.07 10.81
N GLU A 255 -9.88 -18.05 10.11
CA GLU A 255 -10.79 -19.03 10.67
C GLU A 255 -10.10 -19.65 11.90
N LYS A 256 -10.47 -19.16 13.08
CA LYS A 256 -10.19 -19.88 14.31
C LYS A 256 -11.03 -21.14 14.19
N ASN A 257 -10.35 -22.24 13.84
CA ASN A 257 -10.87 -23.59 13.89
C ASN A 257 -11.76 -23.71 15.12
N ASN A 258 -13.06 -23.81 14.86
CA ASN A 258 -14.09 -23.89 15.87
C ASN A 258 -14.10 -25.36 16.34
N SER A 259 -13.04 -25.78 17.04
CA SER A 259 -13.04 -27.02 17.80
C SER A 259 -13.95 -26.82 19.02
N LYS A 260 -15.25 -26.95 18.80
CA LYS A 260 -16.21 -27.32 19.83
C LYS A 260 -15.89 -28.75 20.30
N GLN A 261 -14.83 -28.91 21.10
CA GLN A 261 -14.69 -30.03 22.02
C GLN A 261 -14.86 -29.47 23.42
N GLY A 262 -16.04 -29.73 24.00
CA GLY A 262 -16.29 -29.48 25.40
C GLY A 262 -15.32 -30.31 26.24
N GLY A 263 -14.32 -29.65 26.82
CA GLY A 263 -13.47 -30.22 27.84
C GLY A 263 -14.29 -30.55 29.08
N ARG A 264 -14.69 -31.82 29.21
CA ARG A 264 -15.13 -32.39 30.49
C ARG A 264 -13.93 -32.34 31.44
N LYS A 265 -14.07 -31.62 32.55
CA LYS A 265 -13.09 -31.68 33.64
C LYS A 265 -13.01 -33.13 34.16
N PRO A 266 -11.81 -33.65 34.48
CA PRO A 266 -11.70 -34.95 35.14
C PRO A 266 -12.35 -34.90 36.53
N PRO A 267 -12.99 -35.99 36.97
CA PRO A 267 -13.60 -36.06 38.29
C PRO A 267 -12.53 -36.00 39.39
N VAL A 268 -12.75 -35.13 40.38
CA VAL A 268 -11.90 -35.01 41.57
C VAL A 268 -12.22 -36.19 42.51
N PRO A 269 -11.22 -36.96 42.97
CA PRO A 269 -11.45 -38.01 43.97
C PRO A 269 -11.85 -37.40 45.32
N PRO A 270 -12.79 -38.01 46.06
CA PRO A 270 -13.14 -37.57 47.41
C PRO A 270 -11.96 -37.82 48.37
N LEU A 271 -11.67 -36.81 49.19
CA LEU A 271 -10.68 -36.91 50.27
C LEU A 271 -11.21 -37.81 51.39
N PRO A 272 -10.36 -38.65 52.02
CA PRO A 272 -10.76 -39.45 53.17
C PRO A 272 -11.04 -38.53 54.35
N PHE A 273 -12.26 -38.64 54.90
CA PHE A 273 -12.58 -38.09 56.21
C PHE A 273 -11.77 -38.86 57.26
N LYS A 274 -11.11 -38.12 58.15
CA LYS A 274 -10.61 -38.66 59.41
C LYS A 274 -11.82 -38.81 60.33
N ASP A 275 -12.09 -40.05 60.73
CA ASP A 275 -12.96 -40.34 61.87
C ASP A 275 -12.18 -40.01 63.15
N ASP A 276 -12.76 -39.15 63.98
CA ASP A 276 -12.49 -39.05 65.42
C ASP A 276 -13.74 -39.55 66.17
#